data_AF-A0A955PYJ6-F1
#
_entry.id   AF-A0A955PYJ6-F1
#
_cell.length_a   1.000
_cell.length_b   1.000
_cell.length_c   1.000
_cell.angle_alpha   90.00
_cell.angle_beta   90.00
_cell.angle_gamma   90.00
#
_symmetry.space_group_name_H-M   'P 1'
#
loop_
_entity.id
_entity.type
_entity.pdbx_description
1 polymer ?
#
loop_
_entity_poly.entity_id
_entity_poly.type
_entity_poly.pdbx_seq_one_letter_code
_entity_poly.pdbx_strand_id
1 'polypeptide(L)'
;MLAKHEHDLLYGQQIEQLYALAPVGIIASLVNGSILTGIQWNVISHDLLLTWLTGLFLLNGAWTLLWYQFRNASRHPQDSHRWGRRFLGATLASGILWGVTGVILFPESSIPHQIFLAFVLGGMIAGATAVHAPLQGAFLAYALPAISPLIIQFFLLNEERHMAMGGMCLLFLTMMFVTLRRNHTVTMASMTLNLELGKSNQALQREISQREQAEVALRESREQLHSIVQSTDEGIISLNSQGKVMLWNTGAETLFGFSMEEMKGQTLECIIPERFRQAHQQGILRASRAGKKTVVGEMFELMGLRRDGSEFPLELSLGYWHKHGEIFFTGIVRDITARRKTERALHCRERELEQSQEELRALGAQLISAQEDERRRLSRELHDDMNQRLAMVALEIDSVQRSLPESDPMQKTLHHLNDQVSALSDSVLHLAYQLHPSILDDLGLVVALKSSIQEFSQWENIAVTFQPRDVPQFLPQDIASC
;
A
#
# COMPACT_ATOMS: atom_id res chain seq x y z
N MET A 1 -35.72 -3.48 21.74
CA MET A 1 -35.09 -4.81 21.95
C MET A 1 -33.96 -4.76 22.97
N LEU A 2 -33.04 -3.79 22.91
CA LEU A 2 -31.90 -3.66 23.85
C LEU A 2 -32.31 -3.59 25.33
N ALA A 3 -33.30 -2.76 25.68
CA ALA A 3 -33.77 -2.64 27.07
C ALA A 3 -34.32 -3.95 27.64
N LYS A 4 -35.02 -4.77 26.83
CA LYS A 4 -35.55 -6.07 27.27
C LYS A 4 -34.42 -7.06 27.57
N HIS A 5 -33.37 -7.06 26.74
CA HIS A 5 -32.21 -7.92 26.93
C HIS A 5 -31.42 -7.55 28.19
N GLU A 6 -31.28 -6.27 28.52
CA GLU A 6 -30.65 -5.82 29.76
C GLU A 6 -31.44 -6.18 31.01
N HIS A 7 -32.77 -6.07 30.94
CA HIS A 7 -33.65 -6.52 32.03
C HIS A 7 -33.53 -8.03 32.26
N ASP A 8 -33.50 -8.83 31.19
CA ASP A 8 -33.37 -10.29 31.28
C ASP A 8 -31.99 -10.69 31.85
N LEU A 9 -30.93 -9.95 31.47
CA LEU A 9 -29.57 -10.17 31.99
C LEU A 9 -29.47 -9.85 33.49
N LEU A 10 -30.04 -8.71 33.90
CA LEU A 10 -30.06 -8.27 35.29
C LEU A 10 -30.91 -9.21 36.16
N TYR A 11 -32.04 -9.69 35.65
CA TYR A 11 -32.85 -10.71 36.30
C TYR A 11 -32.07 -12.04 36.43
N GLY A 12 -31.30 -12.43 35.41
CA GLY A 12 -30.40 -13.59 35.49
C GLY A 12 -29.40 -13.49 36.64
N GLN A 13 -28.75 -12.32 36.80
CA GLN A 13 -27.80 -12.06 37.88
C GLN A 13 -28.47 -12.09 39.28
N GLN A 14 -29.70 -11.57 39.39
CA GLN A 14 -30.48 -11.68 40.63
C GLN A 14 -30.68 -13.14 41.05
N ILE A 15 -31.09 -14.00 40.11
CA ILE A 15 -31.32 -15.42 40.38
C ILE A 15 -30.00 -16.11 40.75
N GLU A 16 -28.90 -15.82 40.07
CA GLU A 16 -27.59 -16.39 40.39
C GLU A 16 -27.15 -16.04 41.82
N GLN A 17 -27.33 -14.78 42.24
CA GLN A 17 -26.99 -14.36 43.60
C GLN A 17 -27.90 -15.01 44.65
N LEU A 18 -29.20 -15.18 44.37
CA LEU A 18 -30.13 -15.88 45.26
C LEU A 18 -29.69 -17.33 45.52
N TYR A 19 -29.33 -18.06 44.46
CA TYR A 19 -28.85 -19.43 44.58
C TYR A 19 -27.45 -19.52 45.21
N ALA A 20 -26.60 -18.50 45.05
CA ALA A 20 -25.31 -18.43 45.73
C ALA A 20 -25.48 -18.29 47.26
N LEU A 21 -26.49 -17.55 47.72
CA LEU A 21 -26.80 -17.34 49.14
C LEU A 21 -27.69 -18.45 49.75
N ALA A 22 -28.29 -19.32 48.93
CA ALA A 22 -29.21 -20.36 49.38
C ALA A 22 -28.64 -21.31 50.47
N PRO A 23 -27.36 -21.77 50.42
CA PRO A 23 -26.81 -22.64 51.46
C PRO A 23 -26.86 -22.04 52.87
N VAL A 24 -26.72 -20.71 53.00
CA VAL A 24 -26.81 -20.01 54.29
C VAL A 24 -28.20 -20.19 54.90
N GLY A 25 -29.25 -20.05 54.09
CA GLY A 25 -30.63 -20.26 54.53
C GLY A 25 -30.92 -21.71 54.91
N ILE A 26 -30.41 -22.68 54.15
CA ILE A 26 -30.57 -24.12 54.42
C ILE A 26 -29.94 -24.49 55.77
N ILE A 27 -28.70 -24.07 56.00
CA ILE A 27 -27.98 -24.35 57.25
C ILE A 27 -28.69 -23.69 58.43
N ALA A 28 -29.06 -22.42 58.31
CA ALA A 28 -29.78 -21.70 59.36
C ALA A 28 -31.11 -22.39 59.70
N SER A 29 -31.86 -22.86 58.70
CA SER A 29 -33.12 -23.57 58.92
C SER A 29 -32.93 -24.90 59.66
N LEU A 30 -31.93 -25.70 59.31
CA LEU A 30 -31.68 -26.98 59.97
C LEU A 30 -31.21 -26.80 61.41
N VAL A 31 -30.30 -25.85 61.64
CA VAL A 31 -29.78 -25.55 62.98
C VAL A 31 -30.90 -25.02 63.88
N ASN A 32 -31.64 -24.00 63.44
CA ASN A 32 -32.70 -23.41 64.23
C ASN A 32 -33.86 -24.37 64.48
N GLY A 33 -34.22 -25.21 63.51
CA GLY A 33 -35.27 -26.22 63.71
C GLY A 33 -34.89 -27.30 64.71
N SER A 34 -33.62 -27.73 64.71
CA SER A 34 -33.10 -28.70 65.68
C SER A 34 -33.09 -28.13 67.10
N ILE A 35 -32.66 -26.87 67.25
CA ILE A 35 -32.67 -26.15 68.54
C ILE A 35 -34.10 -25.98 69.05
N LEU A 36 -35.03 -25.56 68.18
CA LEU A 36 -36.44 -25.37 68.53
C LEU A 36 -37.06 -26.68 69.04
N THR A 37 -36.77 -27.79 68.36
CA THR A 37 -37.28 -29.11 68.75
C THR A 37 -36.76 -29.55 70.12
N GLY A 38 -35.48 -29.32 70.41
CA GLY A 38 -34.88 -29.65 71.70
C GLY A 38 -35.47 -28.85 72.86
N ILE A 39 -35.73 -27.56 72.65
CA ILE A 39 -36.29 -26.68 73.69
C ILE A 39 -37.77 -27.01 73.98
N GLN A 40 -38.55 -27.38 72.95
CA GLN A 40 -39.96 -27.70 73.13
C GLN A 40 -40.24 -29.15 73.54
N TRP A 41 -39.20 -29.99 73.66
CA TRP A 41 -39.31 -31.44 73.89
C TRP A 41 -40.15 -31.85 75.11
N ASN A 42 -40.15 -31.03 76.16
CA ASN A 42 -40.87 -31.31 77.41
C ASN A 42 -42.24 -30.62 77.50
N VAL A 43 -42.62 -29.83 76.48
CA VAL A 43 -43.82 -28.99 76.48
C VAL A 43 -44.82 -29.41 75.41
N ILE A 44 -44.33 -29.95 74.30
CA ILE A 44 -45.15 -30.38 73.15
C ILE A 44 -44.97 -31.88 72.93
N SER A 45 -45.99 -32.54 72.38
CA SER A 45 -45.94 -33.97 72.13
C SER A 45 -44.79 -34.34 71.17
N HIS A 46 -44.08 -35.41 71.52
CA HIS A 46 -42.95 -35.93 70.75
C HIS A 46 -43.35 -36.25 69.30
N ASP A 47 -44.55 -36.77 69.09
CA ASP A 47 -45.06 -37.13 67.77
C ASP A 47 -45.19 -35.90 66.85
N LEU A 48 -45.67 -34.77 67.36
CA LEU A 48 -45.79 -33.53 66.58
C LEU A 48 -44.42 -32.92 66.27
N LEU A 49 -43.51 -32.92 67.25
CA LEU A 49 -42.15 -32.41 67.08
C LEU A 49 -41.37 -33.22 66.04
N LEU A 50 -41.40 -34.55 66.13
CA LEU A 50 -40.68 -35.44 65.20
C LEU A 50 -41.28 -35.39 63.79
N THR A 51 -42.61 -35.30 63.67
CA THR A 51 -43.29 -35.16 62.38
C THR A 51 -42.89 -33.85 61.69
N TRP A 52 -42.93 -32.73 62.43
CA TRP A 52 -42.52 -31.44 61.89
C TRP A 52 -41.03 -31.40 61.53
N LEU A 53 -40.17 -31.93 62.41
CA LEU A 53 -38.73 -31.99 62.17
C LEU A 53 -38.39 -32.81 60.94
N THR A 54 -39.05 -33.96 60.73
CA THR A 54 -38.87 -34.76 59.52
C THR A 54 -39.31 -34.01 58.26
N GLY A 55 -40.44 -33.28 58.34
CA GLY A 55 -40.87 -32.36 57.27
C GLY A 55 -39.82 -31.30 56.95
N LEU A 56 -39.17 -30.73 57.96
CA LEU A 56 -38.08 -29.76 57.81
C LEU A 56 -36.85 -30.34 57.11
N PHE A 57 -36.43 -31.55 57.49
CA PHE A 57 -35.30 -32.22 56.83
C PHE A 57 -35.62 -32.56 55.37
N LEU A 58 -36.82 -33.07 55.08
CA LEU A 58 -37.24 -33.37 53.70
C LEU A 58 -37.27 -32.11 52.82
N LEU A 59 -37.82 -31.02 53.33
CA LEU A 59 -37.86 -29.75 52.61
C LEU A 59 -36.47 -29.16 52.36
N ASN A 60 -35.57 -29.23 53.35
CA ASN A 60 -34.18 -28.79 53.19
C ASN A 60 -33.39 -29.70 52.23
N GLY A 61 -33.68 -30.99 52.20
CA GLY A 61 -33.15 -31.93 51.20
C GLY A 61 -33.56 -31.55 49.78
N ALA A 62 -34.85 -31.23 49.59
CA ALA A 62 -35.35 -30.72 48.30
C ALA A 62 -34.70 -29.38 47.90
N TRP A 63 -34.48 -28.49 48.86
CA TRP A 63 -33.75 -27.23 48.66
C TRP A 63 -32.31 -27.45 48.21
N THR A 64 -31.62 -28.39 48.87
CA THR A 64 -30.23 -28.75 48.55
C THR A 64 -30.14 -29.37 47.15
N LEU A 65 -31.10 -30.22 46.78
CA LEU A 65 -31.19 -30.78 45.43
C LEU A 65 -31.45 -29.68 44.39
N LEU A 66 -32.37 -28.75 44.66
CA LEU A 66 -32.67 -27.63 43.77
C LEU A 66 -31.44 -26.73 43.57
N TRP A 67 -30.70 -26.43 44.64
CA TRP A 67 -29.43 -25.71 44.59
C TRP A 67 -28.37 -26.45 43.76
N TYR A 68 -28.23 -27.76 43.97
CA TYR A 68 -27.29 -28.60 43.23
C TYR A 68 -27.62 -28.64 41.73
N GLN A 69 -28.90 -28.79 41.38
CA GLN A 69 -29.36 -28.76 39.98
C GLN A 69 -29.10 -27.40 39.34
N PHE A 70 -29.32 -26.29 40.04
CA PHE A 70 -29.02 -24.95 39.51
C PHE A 70 -27.52 -24.76 39.25
N ARG A 71 -26.67 -25.20 40.19
CA ARG A 71 -25.21 -25.09 40.07
C ARG A 71 -24.65 -25.86 38.88
N ASN A 72 -25.28 -26.99 38.52
CA ASN A 72 -24.87 -27.84 37.41
C ASN A 72 -25.58 -27.53 36.09
N ALA A 73 -26.58 -26.63 36.07
CA ALA A 73 -27.29 -26.26 34.86
C ALA A 73 -26.51 -25.25 34.01
N SER A 74 -26.67 -25.33 32.68
CA SER A 74 -26.10 -24.34 31.74
C SER A 74 -26.72 -22.96 31.99
N ARG A 75 -25.88 -21.92 32.08
CA ARG A 75 -26.25 -20.56 32.48
C ARG A 75 -26.86 -19.75 31.32
N HIS A 76 -27.97 -20.22 30.76
CA HIS A 76 -28.67 -19.50 29.69
C HIS A 76 -29.67 -18.48 30.26
N PRO A 77 -29.72 -17.23 29.75
CA PRO A 77 -30.64 -16.19 30.25
C PRO A 77 -32.13 -16.57 30.16
N GLN A 78 -32.50 -17.44 29.22
CA GLN A 78 -33.90 -17.87 29.03
C GLN A 78 -34.38 -18.83 30.14
N ASP A 79 -33.46 -19.52 30.83
CA ASP A 79 -33.81 -20.42 31.93
C ASP A 79 -33.97 -19.70 33.28
N SER A 80 -33.50 -18.45 33.39
CA SER A 80 -33.53 -17.66 34.62
C SER A 80 -34.95 -17.48 35.18
N HIS A 81 -35.97 -17.30 34.33
CA HIS A 81 -37.37 -17.22 34.78
C HIS A 81 -37.93 -18.54 35.31
N ARG A 82 -37.45 -19.69 34.79
CA ARG A 82 -37.87 -21.00 35.28
C ARG A 82 -37.27 -21.25 36.66
N TRP A 83 -35.99 -20.95 36.83
CA TRP A 83 -35.29 -21.05 38.11
C TRP A 83 -35.83 -20.07 39.15
N GLY A 84 -36.13 -18.83 38.76
CA GLY A 84 -36.77 -17.85 39.64
C GLY A 84 -38.13 -18.32 40.19
N ARG A 85 -38.98 -18.92 39.34
CA ARG A 85 -40.26 -19.51 39.79
C ARG A 85 -40.07 -20.69 40.74
N ARG A 86 -39.11 -21.57 40.47
CA ARG A 86 -38.79 -22.71 41.35
C ARG A 86 -38.26 -22.25 42.71
N PHE A 87 -37.35 -21.28 42.71
CA PHE A 87 -36.83 -20.66 43.92
C PHE A 87 -37.97 -20.05 44.74
N LEU A 88 -38.83 -19.23 44.11
CA LEU A 88 -39.99 -18.62 44.78
C LEU A 88 -40.93 -19.67 45.40
N GLY A 89 -41.21 -20.75 44.68
CA GLY A 89 -42.03 -21.85 45.20
C GLY A 89 -41.39 -22.58 46.38
N ALA A 90 -40.09 -22.83 46.34
CA ALA A 90 -39.35 -23.47 47.43
C ALA A 90 -39.24 -22.56 48.67
N THR A 91 -39.05 -21.26 48.46
CA THR A 91 -39.05 -20.24 49.52
C THR A 91 -40.43 -20.13 50.17
N LEU A 92 -41.51 -20.15 49.38
CA LEU A 92 -42.89 -20.16 49.87
C LEU A 92 -43.17 -21.40 50.73
N ALA A 93 -42.79 -22.59 50.25
CA ALA A 93 -42.96 -23.83 51.00
C ALA A 93 -42.21 -23.79 52.35
N SER A 94 -41.01 -23.21 52.38
CA SER A 94 -40.25 -23.00 53.62
C SER A 94 -40.96 -22.03 54.57
N GLY A 95 -41.49 -20.92 54.04
CA GLY A 95 -42.29 -19.97 54.82
C GLY A 95 -43.52 -20.63 55.45
N ILE A 96 -44.24 -21.46 54.69
CA ILE A 96 -45.41 -22.20 55.19
C ILE A 96 -45.00 -23.18 56.29
N LEU A 97 -43.94 -23.97 56.09
CA LEU A 97 -43.49 -24.95 57.07
C LEU A 97 -43.09 -24.30 58.41
N TRP A 98 -42.39 -23.16 58.36
CA TRP A 98 -42.09 -22.38 59.55
C TRP A 98 -43.36 -21.73 60.14
N GLY A 99 -44.30 -21.29 59.31
CA GLY A 99 -45.60 -20.77 59.77
C GLY A 99 -46.43 -21.78 60.55
N VAL A 100 -46.39 -23.05 60.14
CA VAL A 100 -47.07 -24.15 60.83
C VAL A 100 -46.58 -24.30 62.28
N THR A 101 -45.34 -23.92 62.60
CA THR A 101 -44.84 -23.94 63.99
C THR A 101 -45.62 -23.00 64.91
N GLY A 102 -46.11 -21.88 64.39
CA GLY A 102 -46.91 -20.90 65.13
C GLY A 102 -48.31 -21.40 65.52
N VAL A 103 -48.73 -22.55 64.98
CA VAL A 103 -50.05 -23.15 65.23
C VAL A 103 -49.91 -24.54 65.86
N ILE A 104 -49.22 -25.47 65.19
CA ILE A 104 -49.12 -26.87 65.62
C ILE A 104 -48.11 -27.04 66.77
N LEU A 105 -47.05 -26.23 66.78
CA LEU A 105 -46.01 -26.25 67.82
C LEU A 105 -46.14 -25.06 68.78
N PHE A 106 -47.37 -24.58 68.99
CA PHE A 106 -47.64 -23.48 69.90
C PHE A 106 -47.74 -23.99 71.36
N PRO A 107 -46.86 -23.56 72.28
CA PRO A 107 -46.88 -24.05 73.66
C PRO A 107 -47.85 -23.23 74.52
N GLU A 108 -49.12 -23.63 74.57
CA GLU A 108 -50.17 -22.93 75.34
C GLU A 108 -49.86 -22.83 76.84
N SER A 109 -49.12 -23.80 77.40
CA SER A 109 -48.84 -23.91 78.83
C SER A 109 -47.63 -23.09 79.31
N SER A 110 -46.84 -22.48 78.42
CA SER A 110 -45.57 -21.86 78.80
C SER A 110 -45.18 -20.62 77.99
N ILE A 111 -45.29 -19.45 78.62
CA ILE A 111 -44.90 -18.15 78.04
C ILE A 111 -43.43 -18.11 77.59
N PRO A 112 -42.44 -18.61 78.36
CA PRO A 112 -41.04 -18.63 77.89
C PRO A 112 -40.85 -19.35 76.56
N HIS A 113 -41.57 -20.45 76.32
CA HIS A 113 -41.48 -21.21 75.08
C HIS A 113 -42.17 -20.48 73.90
N GLN A 114 -43.22 -19.70 74.17
CA GLN A 114 -43.87 -18.83 73.17
C GLN A 114 -42.96 -17.67 72.76
N ILE A 115 -42.29 -17.03 73.72
CA ILE A 115 -41.29 -15.97 73.45
C ILE A 115 -40.13 -16.56 72.63
N PHE A 116 -39.65 -17.75 72.99
CA PHE A 116 -38.59 -18.42 72.24
C PHE A 116 -39.01 -18.72 70.80
N LEU A 117 -40.23 -19.22 70.58
CA LEU A 117 -40.77 -19.45 69.24
C LEU A 117 -40.83 -18.16 68.42
N ALA A 118 -41.34 -17.07 69.00
CA ALA A 118 -41.39 -15.76 68.37
C ALA A 118 -39.99 -15.23 68.03
N PHE A 119 -39.01 -15.45 68.91
CA PHE A 119 -37.62 -15.06 68.69
C PHE A 119 -36.97 -15.85 67.54
N VAL A 120 -37.17 -17.17 67.47
CA VAL A 120 -36.65 -18.00 66.39
C VAL A 120 -37.25 -17.58 65.05
N LEU A 121 -38.57 -17.40 64.97
CA LEU A 121 -39.25 -16.96 63.74
C LEU A 121 -38.81 -15.55 63.33
N GLY A 122 -38.68 -14.62 64.28
CA GLY A 122 -38.14 -13.29 64.05
C GLY A 122 -36.70 -13.33 63.53
N GLY A 123 -35.82 -14.13 64.15
CA GLY A 123 -34.43 -14.32 63.73
C GLY A 123 -34.31 -14.91 62.33
N MET A 124 -35.14 -15.91 61.99
CA MET A 124 -35.20 -16.50 60.65
C MET A 124 -35.64 -15.47 59.59
N ILE A 125 -36.60 -14.60 59.90
CA ILE A 125 -37.05 -13.53 58.99
C ILE A 125 -35.99 -12.46 58.83
N ALA A 126 -35.31 -12.07 59.91
CA ALA A 126 -34.17 -11.16 59.83
C ALA A 126 -33.06 -11.70 58.93
N GLY A 127 -32.68 -12.97 59.09
CA GLY A 127 -31.71 -13.63 58.22
C GLY A 127 -32.14 -13.65 56.74
N ALA A 128 -33.44 -13.88 56.50
CA ALA A 128 -34.00 -13.88 55.15
C ALA A 128 -33.94 -12.51 54.44
N THR A 129 -33.90 -11.39 55.18
CA THR A 129 -33.80 -10.04 54.56
C THR A 129 -32.52 -9.84 53.74
N ALA A 130 -31.41 -10.47 54.14
CA ALA A 130 -30.15 -10.41 53.42
C ALA A 130 -30.10 -11.43 52.27
N VAL A 131 -30.55 -12.67 52.53
CA VAL A 131 -30.52 -13.77 51.56
C VAL A 131 -31.46 -13.52 50.38
N HIS A 132 -32.60 -12.86 50.61
CA HIS A 132 -33.62 -12.61 49.59
C HIS A 132 -33.66 -11.16 49.09
N ALA A 133 -32.70 -10.32 49.47
CA ALA A 133 -32.57 -8.94 49.00
C ALA A 133 -32.63 -8.78 47.46
N PRO A 134 -32.04 -9.68 46.64
CA PRO A 134 -32.10 -9.53 45.18
C PRO A 134 -33.52 -9.57 44.59
N LEU A 135 -34.48 -10.23 45.25
CA LEU A 135 -35.86 -10.36 44.78
C LEU A 135 -36.84 -10.19 45.94
N GLN A 136 -37.47 -9.01 46.02
CA GLN A 136 -38.43 -8.67 47.08
C GLN A 136 -39.56 -9.70 47.21
N GLY A 137 -40.03 -10.25 46.08
CA GLY A 137 -41.06 -11.29 46.06
C GLY A 137 -40.66 -12.56 46.81
N ALA A 138 -39.38 -12.95 46.80
CA ALA A 138 -38.90 -14.13 47.53
C ALA A 138 -38.96 -13.91 49.04
N PHE A 139 -38.57 -12.73 49.53
CA PHE A 139 -38.71 -12.41 50.95
C PHE A 139 -40.17 -12.42 51.39
N LEU A 140 -41.07 -11.79 50.64
CA LEU A 140 -42.49 -11.74 51.00
C LEU A 140 -43.13 -13.13 50.99
N ALA A 141 -42.77 -13.97 50.02
CA ALA A 141 -43.21 -15.36 49.96
C ALA A 141 -42.73 -16.19 51.17
N TYR A 142 -41.60 -15.85 51.78
CA TYR A 142 -41.12 -16.49 53.00
C TYR A 142 -41.76 -15.90 54.27
N ALA A 143 -41.62 -14.59 54.45
CA ALA A 143 -41.87 -13.90 55.71
C ALA A 143 -43.35 -13.85 56.07
N LEU A 144 -44.24 -13.61 55.10
CA LEU A 144 -45.68 -13.51 55.37
C LEU A 144 -46.25 -14.83 55.89
N PRO A 145 -46.06 -15.99 55.21
CA PRO A 145 -46.55 -17.26 55.74
C PRO A 145 -45.85 -17.70 57.02
N ALA A 146 -44.58 -17.32 57.24
CA ALA A 146 -43.81 -17.75 58.41
C ALA A 146 -44.28 -17.10 59.72
N ILE A 147 -44.61 -15.79 59.72
CA ILE A 147 -44.96 -15.08 60.96
C ILE A 147 -46.45 -14.80 61.13
N SER A 148 -47.22 -14.76 60.04
CA SER A 148 -48.65 -14.43 60.12
C SER A 148 -49.45 -15.37 61.01
N PRO A 149 -49.24 -16.71 61.02
CA PRO A 149 -50.02 -17.58 61.90
C PRO A 149 -49.76 -17.28 63.37
N LEU A 150 -48.50 -17.01 63.75
CA LEU A 150 -48.13 -16.66 65.12
C LEU A 150 -48.73 -15.30 65.54
N ILE A 151 -48.68 -14.30 64.67
CA ILE A 151 -49.28 -12.98 64.93
C ILE A 151 -50.78 -13.12 65.17
N ILE A 152 -51.46 -13.85 64.29
CA ILE A 152 -52.91 -14.11 64.42
C ILE A 152 -53.19 -14.84 65.72
N GLN A 153 -52.43 -15.88 66.06
CA GLN A 153 -52.58 -16.64 67.30
C GLN A 153 -52.46 -15.75 68.55
N PHE A 154 -51.47 -14.84 68.59
CA PHE A 154 -51.30 -13.91 69.70
C PHE A 154 -52.47 -12.94 69.87
N PHE A 155 -53.08 -12.47 68.77
CA PHE A 155 -54.26 -11.62 68.86
C PHE A 155 -55.52 -12.40 69.26
N LEU A 156 -55.66 -13.65 68.84
CA LEU A 156 -56.81 -14.50 69.18
C LEU A 156 -56.88 -14.86 70.67
N LEU A 157 -55.73 -15.00 71.34
CA LEU A 157 -55.68 -15.29 72.78
C LEU A 157 -56.22 -14.14 73.66
N ASN A 158 -56.28 -12.91 73.12
CA ASN A 158 -56.91 -11.73 73.72
C ASN A 158 -56.51 -11.41 75.18
N GLU A 159 -55.33 -11.83 75.63
CA GLU A 159 -54.72 -11.36 76.89
C GLU A 159 -53.74 -10.21 76.62
N GLU A 160 -53.57 -9.32 77.61
CA GLU A 160 -52.70 -8.13 77.51
C GLU A 160 -51.26 -8.48 77.06
N ARG A 161 -50.69 -9.56 77.59
CA ARG A 161 -49.33 -10.02 77.26
C ARG A 161 -49.22 -10.50 75.81
N HIS A 162 -50.21 -11.26 75.33
CA HIS A 162 -50.21 -11.78 73.96
C HIS A 162 -50.45 -10.65 72.94
N MET A 163 -51.32 -9.68 73.25
CA MET A 163 -51.50 -8.49 72.42
C MET A 163 -50.19 -7.69 72.25
N ALA A 164 -49.43 -7.52 73.33
CA ALA A 164 -48.12 -6.86 73.27
C ALA A 164 -47.12 -7.64 72.39
N MET A 165 -47.09 -8.97 72.50
CA MET A 165 -46.24 -9.82 71.66
C MET A 165 -46.64 -9.75 70.18
N GLY A 166 -47.94 -9.81 69.87
CA GLY A 166 -48.46 -9.64 68.50
C GLY A 166 -48.11 -8.28 67.90
N GLY A 167 -48.24 -7.20 68.68
CA GLY A 167 -47.84 -5.85 68.30
C GLY A 167 -46.34 -5.72 68.02
N MET A 168 -45.49 -6.31 68.86
CA MET A 168 -44.03 -6.34 68.63
C MET A 168 -43.65 -7.14 67.39
N CYS A 169 -44.30 -8.29 67.14
CA CYS A 169 -44.08 -9.07 65.92
C CYS A 169 -44.49 -8.28 64.66
N LEU A 170 -45.59 -7.52 64.70
CA LEU A 170 -46.01 -6.65 63.61
C LEU A 170 -45.00 -5.52 63.38
N LEU A 171 -44.57 -4.84 64.44
CA LEU A 171 -43.54 -3.80 64.36
C LEU A 171 -42.23 -4.34 63.79
N PHE A 172 -41.80 -5.52 64.24
CA PHE A 172 -40.61 -6.19 63.73
C PHE A 172 -40.75 -6.53 62.24
N LEU A 173 -41.89 -7.07 61.80
CA LEU A 173 -42.14 -7.36 60.39
C LEU A 173 -42.10 -6.10 59.52
N THR A 174 -42.66 -4.98 60.00
CA THR A 174 -42.58 -3.69 59.28
C THR A 174 -41.14 -3.19 59.17
N MET A 175 -40.35 -3.29 60.24
CA MET A 175 -38.94 -2.92 60.23
C MET A 175 -38.13 -3.83 59.28
N MET A 176 -38.42 -5.14 59.26
CA MET A 176 -37.78 -6.07 58.32
C MET A 176 -38.12 -5.76 56.86
N PHE A 177 -39.34 -5.33 56.57
CA PHE A 177 -39.72 -4.88 55.23
C PHE A 177 -38.97 -3.61 54.79
N VAL A 178 -38.77 -2.64 55.70
CA VAL A 178 -37.95 -1.45 55.44
C VAL A 178 -36.49 -1.83 55.17
N THR A 179 -35.92 -2.73 55.98
CA THR A 179 -34.56 -3.24 55.78
C THR A 179 -34.41 -3.97 54.45
N LEU A 180 -35.37 -4.82 54.08
CA LEU A 180 -35.38 -5.48 52.77
C LEU A 180 -35.40 -4.47 51.63
N ARG A 181 -36.26 -3.45 51.68
CA ARG A 181 -36.35 -2.40 50.66
C ARG A 181 -35.01 -1.71 50.48
N ARG A 182 -34.35 -1.34 51.58
CA ARG A 182 -33.02 -0.73 51.57
C ARG A 182 -31.97 -1.67 50.96
N ASN A 183 -31.93 -2.92 51.41
CA ASN A 183 -30.98 -3.92 50.90
C ASN A 183 -31.17 -4.16 49.40
N HIS A 184 -32.42 -4.31 48.95
CA HIS A 184 -32.75 -4.48 47.54
C HIS A 184 -32.22 -3.32 46.68
N THR A 185 -32.46 -2.08 47.10
CA THR A 185 -31.97 -0.89 46.38
C THR A 185 -30.45 -0.88 46.28
N VAL A 186 -29.73 -1.20 47.36
CA VAL A 186 -28.26 -1.24 47.37
C VAL A 186 -27.74 -2.37 46.46
N THR A 187 -28.32 -3.56 46.55
CA THR A 187 -27.94 -4.70 45.71
C THR A 187 -28.16 -4.40 44.23
N MET A 188 -29.30 -3.80 43.87
CA MET A 188 -29.59 -3.44 42.48
C MET A 188 -28.64 -2.38 41.95
N ALA A 189 -28.39 -1.31 42.71
CA ALA A 189 -27.44 -0.26 42.32
C ALA A 189 -26.02 -0.81 42.10
N SER A 190 -25.60 -1.76 42.94
CA SER A 190 -24.30 -2.44 42.77
C SER A 190 -24.23 -3.29 41.50
N MET A 191 -25.30 -4.05 41.17
CA MET A 191 -25.36 -4.84 39.94
C MET A 191 -25.34 -3.98 38.67
N THR A 192 -26.13 -2.90 38.64
CA THR A 192 -26.16 -2.00 37.48
C THR A 192 -24.83 -1.32 37.26
N LEU A 193 -24.18 -0.85 38.34
CA LEU A 193 -22.87 -0.20 38.26
C LEU A 193 -21.79 -1.16 37.75
N ASN A 194 -21.78 -2.41 38.22
CA ASN A 194 -20.83 -3.41 37.74
C ASN A 194 -21.02 -3.73 36.24
N LEU A 195 -22.26 -3.75 35.75
CA LEU A 195 -22.55 -3.93 34.33
C LEU A 195 -22.05 -2.75 33.48
N GLU A 196 -22.31 -1.52 33.92
CA GLU A 196 -21.82 -0.32 33.24
C GLU A 196 -20.29 -0.23 33.23
N LEU A 197 -19.66 -0.51 34.37
CA LEU A 197 -18.20 -0.54 34.49
C LEU A 197 -17.58 -1.60 33.56
N GLY A 198 -18.18 -2.78 33.48
CA GLY A 198 -17.77 -3.83 32.55
C GLY A 198 -17.84 -3.38 31.09
N LYS A 199 -18.93 -2.72 30.69
CA LYS A 199 -19.08 -2.15 29.33
C LYS A 199 -18.04 -1.06 29.04
N SER A 200 -17.84 -0.14 29.99
CA SER A 200 -16.87 0.95 29.84
C SER A 200 -15.44 0.41 29.72
N ASN A 201 -15.07 -0.59 30.54
CA ASN A 201 -13.76 -1.23 30.46
C ASN A 201 -13.55 -1.92 29.11
N GLN A 202 -14.55 -2.62 28.58
CA GLN A 202 -14.46 -3.23 27.25
C GLN A 202 -14.32 -2.19 26.15
N ALA A 203 -15.04 -1.06 26.23
CA ALA A 203 -14.91 0.03 25.27
C ALA A 203 -13.51 0.65 25.31
N LEU A 204 -12.98 0.91 26.51
CA LEU A 204 -11.64 1.46 26.71
C LEU A 204 -10.56 0.51 26.18
N GLN A 205 -10.68 -0.79 26.43
CA GLN A 205 -9.75 -1.79 25.90
C GLN A 205 -9.74 -1.81 24.36
N ARG A 206 -10.90 -1.66 23.73
CA ARG A 206 -10.98 -1.56 22.26
C ARG A 206 -10.31 -0.29 21.75
N GLU A 207 -10.53 0.85 22.40
CA GLU A 207 -9.89 2.11 22.00
C GLU A 207 -8.36 2.05 22.14
N ILE A 208 -7.85 1.50 23.24
CA ILE A 208 -6.40 1.32 23.46
C ILE A 208 -5.81 0.45 22.35
N SER A 209 -6.43 -0.71 22.08
CA SER A 209 -5.95 -1.61 21.03
C SER A 209 -5.94 -0.96 19.64
N GLN A 210 -6.94 -0.14 19.31
CA GLN A 210 -6.96 0.62 18.05
C GLN A 210 -5.84 1.67 17.97
N ARG A 211 -5.56 2.37 19.08
CA ARG A 211 -4.46 3.35 19.13
C ARG A 211 -3.11 2.68 18.96
N GLU A 212 -2.87 1.56 19.64
CA GLU A 212 -1.63 0.80 19.50
C GLU A 212 -1.39 0.34 18.06
N GLN A 213 -2.43 -0.17 17.38
CA GLN A 213 -2.33 -0.56 15.97
C GLN A 213 -2.01 0.63 15.05
N ALA A 214 -2.62 1.79 15.30
CA ALA A 214 -2.35 3.00 14.53
C ALA A 214 -0.91 3.52 14.75
N GLU A 215 -0.40 3.45 15.98
CA GLU A 215 0.98 3.83 16.31
C GLU A 215 2.00 2.90 15.64
N VAL A 216 1.76 1.58 15.67
CA VAL A 216 2.62 0.60 14.97
C VAL A 216 2.61 0.85 13.47
N ALA A 217 1.44 0.98 12.84
CA ALA A 217 1.33 1.24 11.41
C ALA A 217 2.02 2.58 11.01
N LEU A 218 1.90 3.61 11.84
CA LEU A 218 2.58 4.88 11.62
C LEU A 218 4.11 4.73 11.71
N ARG A 219 4.60 3.94 12.67
CA ARG A 219 6.02 3.65 12.83
C ARG A 219 6.57 2.87 11.64
N GLU A 220 5.90 1.79 11.23
CA GLU A 220 6.29 0.98 10.06
C GLU A 220 6.32 1.82 8.78
N SER A 221 5.30 2.64 8.54
CA SER A 221 5.25 3.56 7.40
C SER A 221 6.42 4.55 7.41
N ARG A 222 6.75 5.09 8.59
CA ARG A 222 7.89 6.02 8.74
C ARG A 222 9.23 5.32 8.50
N GLU A 223 9.42 4.11 9.02
CA GLU A 223 10.63 3.32 8.79
C GLU A 223 10.77 2.91 7.32
N GLN A 224 9.67 2.53 6.66
CA GLN A 224 9.64 2.22 5.23
C GLN A 224 10.02 3.43 4.38
N LEU A 225 9.38 4.60 4.60
CA LEU A 225 9.71 5.84 3.88
C LEU A 225 11.17 6.26 4.11
N HIS A 226 11.67 6.15 5.35
CA HIS A 226 13.06 6.41 5.65
C HIS A 226 13.99 5.48 4.85
N SER A 227 13.68 4.18 4.82
CA SER A 227 14.49 3.18 4.11
C SER A 227 14.51 3.43 2.60
N ILE A 228 13.36 3.76 2.00
CA ILE A 228 13.27 4.12 0.58
C ILE A 228 14.17 5.33 0.27
N VAL A 229 14.08 6.39 1.08
CA VAL A 229 14.87 7.61 0.89
C VAL A 229 16.37 7.34 1.05
N GLN A 230 16.77 6.47 1.97
CA GLN A 230 18.18 6.10 2.17
C GLN A 230 18.73 5.17 1.09
N SER A 231 17.88 4.34 0.47
CA SER A 231 18.31 3.31 -0.49
C SER A 231 18.60 3.80 -1.91
N THR A 232 18.32 5.06 -2.24
CA THR A 232 18.58 5.59 -3.59
C THR A 232 20.02 6.07 -3.73
N ASP A 233 20.61 5.81 -4.90
CA ASP A 233 21.95 6.29 -5.28
C ASP A 233 21.97 7.81 -5.54
N GLU A 234 20.80 8.41 -5.80
CA GLU A 234 20.67 9.85 -5.99
C GLU A 234 20.72 10.60 -4.65
N GLY A 235 21.34 11.77 -4.66
CA GLY A 235 21.42 12.61 -3.47
C GLY A 235 20.11 13.32 -3.21
N ILE A 236 19.40 12.92 -2.16
CA ILE A 236 18.19 13.62 -1.69
C ILE A 236 18.58 14.53 -0.53
N ILE A 237 18.36 15.83 -0.73
CA ILE A 237 18.68 16.87 0.24
C ILE A 237 17.42 17.68 0.50
N SER A 238 17.03 17.87 1.76
CA SER A 238 15.92 18.77 2.10
C SER A 238 16.38 19.90 3.01
N LEU A 239 15.90 21.10 2.73
CA LEU A 239 16.21 22.34 3.46
C LEU A 239 14.95 22.92 4.09
N ASN A 240 15.10 23.56 5.25
CA ASN A 240 14.05 24.40 5.81
C ASN A 240 13.99 25.78 5.11
N SER A 241 13.06 26.64 5.55
CA SER A 241 12.85 28.01 5.04
C SER A 241 14.07 28.93 5.17
N GLN A 242 15.03 28.57 6.03
CA GLN A 242 16.30 29.28 6.26
C GLN A 242 17.46 28.73 5.43
N GLY A 243 17.23 27.71 4.59
CA GLY A 243 18.28 27.06 3.80
C GLY A 243 19.16 26.09 4.59
N LYS A 244 18.72 25.64 5.77
CA LYS A 244 19.45 24.67 6.61
C LYS A 244 19.02 23.25 6.30
N VAL A 245 19.97 22.32 6.25
CA VAL A 245 19.71 20.91 5.95
C VAL A 245 18.89 20.24 7.05
N MET A 246 17.79 19.62 6.64
CA MET A 246 16.87 18.82 7.45
C MET A 246 16.94 17.33 7.11
N LEU A 247 17.26 17.00 5.87
CA LEU A 247 17.40 15.63 5.38
C LEU A 247 18.61 15.55 4.45
N TRP A 248 19.40 14.50 4.64
CA TRP A 248 20.55 14.13 3.85
C TRP A 248 20.57 12.60 3.80
N ASN A 249 20.37 12.02 2.61
CA ASN A 249 20.34 10.57 2.46
C ASN A 249 21.72 9.97 2.15
N THR A 250 21.84 8.65 2.17
CA THR A 250 23.08 7.92 1.85
C THR A 250 23.62 8.24 0.45
N GLY A 251 22.74 8.47 -0.54
CA GLY A 251 23.15 8.95 -1.87
C GLY A 251 23.89 10.30 -1.80
N ALA A 252 23.41 11.25 -1.00
CA ALA A 252 24.05 12.54 -0.81
C ALA A 252 25.38 12.41 -0.05
N GLU A 253 25.46 11.51 0.94
CA GLU A 253 26.70 11.18 1.65
C GLU A 253 27.76 10.64 0.68
N THR A 254 27.36 9.72 -0.19
CA THR A 254 28.25 9.10 -1.19
C THR A 254 28.70 10.11 -2.25
N LEU A 255 27.79 11.00 -2.69
CA LEU A 255 28.09 12.01 -3.69
C LEU A 255 29.03 13.11 -3.15
N PHE A 256 28.76 13.67 -1.97
CA PHE A 256 29.48 14.85 -1.50
C PHE A 256 30.56 14.54 -0.43
N GLY A 257 30.51 13.37 0.20
CA GLY A 257 31.50 12.94 1.21
C GLY A 257 31.26 13.50 2.63
N PHE A 258 30.08 14.06 2.89
CA PHE A 258 29.67 14.58 4.20
C PHE A 258 28.56 13.71 4.77
N SER A 259 28.60 13.42 6.08
CA SER A 259 27.54 12.66 6.75
C SER A 259 26.33 13.55 7.08
N MET A 260 25.17 12.93 7.29
CA MET A 260 23.99 13.64 7.80
C MET A 260 24.27 14.33 9.14
N GLU A 261 25.10 13.75 10.01
CA GLU A 261 25.46 14.36 11.31
C GLU A 261 26.26 15.66 11.14
N GLU A 262 27.16 15.71 10.16
CA GLU A 262 27.94 16.91 9.83
C GLU A 262 27.06 17.98 9.18
N MET A 263 26.14 17.57 8.29
CA MET A 263 25.33 18.49 7.49
C MET A 263 24.08 19.01 8.19
N LYS A 264 23.53 18.28 9.17
CA LYS A 264 22.28 18.65 9.83
C LYS A 264 22.34 20.06 10.43
N GLY A 265 21.43 20.92 9.98
CA GLY A 265 21.36 22.31 10.43
C GLY A 265 22.37 23.27 9.79
N GLN A 266 23.30 22.77 8.97
CA GLN A 266 24.24 23.56 8.19
C GLN A 266 23.62 24.06 6.87
N THR A 267 24.25 25.05 6.25
CA THR A 267 23.91 25.51 4.90
C THR A 267 24.68 24.70 3.84
N LEU A 268 24.27 24.78 2.57
CA LEU A 268 24.90 24.04 1.47
C LEU A 268 26.20 24.66 0.94
N GLU A 269 26.80 25.63 1.63
CA GLU A 269 27.96 26.37 1.11
C GLU A 269 29.21 25.48 0.88
N CYS A 270 29.36 24.42 1.68
CA CYS A 270 30.47 23.48 1.55
C CYS A 270 30.42 22.62 0.28
N ILE A 271 29.24 22.44 -0.33
CA ILE A 271 29.06 21.64 -1.56
C ILE A 271 28.88 22.49 -2.82
N ILE A 272 28.95 23.82 -2.69
CA ILE A 272 28.79 24.77 -3.78
C ILE A 272 30.13 25.46 -4.04
N PRO A 273 30.65 25.44 -5.28
CA PRO A 273 31.85 26.18 -5.64
C PRO A 273 31.73 27.67 -5.30
N GLU A 274 32.82 28.28 -4.81
CA GLU A 274 32.85 29.66 -4.30
C GLU A 274 32.12 30.66 -5.21
N ARG A 275 32.38 30.57 -6.52
CA ARG A 275 31.81 31.44 -7.55
C ARG A 275 30.29 31.41 -7.66
N PHE A 276 29.62 30.38 -7.14
CA PHE A 276 28.16 30.21 -7.20
C PHE A 276 27.45 30.41 -5.86
N ARG A 277 28.17 30.55 -4.74
CA ARG A 277 27.57 30.63 -3.39
C ARG A 277 26.62 31.81 -3.22
N GLN A 278 27.03 33.01 -3.67
CA GLN A 278 26.21 34.22 -3.54
C GLN A 278 24.91 34.12 -4.35
N ALA A 279 24.98 33.60 -5.57
CA ALA A 279 23.81 33.40 -6.43
C ALA A 279 22.83 32.38 -5.81
N HIS A 280 23.35 31.30 -5.23
CA HIS A 280 22.55 30.29 -4.55
C HIS A 280 21.83 30.84 -3.32
N GLN A 281 22.52 31.57 -2.43
CA GLN A 281 21.90 32.20 -1.26
C GLN A 281 20.77 33.16 -1.65
N GLN A 282 20.99 33.99 -2.67
CA GLN A 282 19.94 34.87 -3.21
C GLN A 282 18.77 34.08 -3.82
N GLY A 283 19.06 32.93 -4.45
CA GLY A 283 18.05 31.99 -4.93
C GLY A 283 17.12 31.49 -3.82
N ILE A 284 17.68 31.01 -2.71
CA ILE A 284 16.90 30.53 -1.54
C ILE A 284 16.02 31.65 -0.96
N LEU A 285 16.59 32.85 -0.78
CA LEU A 285 15.83 33.99 -0.24
C LEU A 285 14.67 34.40 -1.16
N ARG A 286 14.88 34.38 -2.48
CA ARG A 286 13.81 34.64 -3.45
C ARG A 286 12.73 33.56 -3.40
N ALA A 287 13.13 32.29 -3.37
CA ALA A 287 12.19 31.17 -3.33
C ALA A 287 11.34 31.16 -2.04
N SER A 288 11.95 31.50 -0.90
CA SER A 288 11.27 31.61 0.40
C SER A 288 10.24 32.76 0.43
N ARG A 289 10.49 33.88 -0.27
CA ARG A 289 9.59 35.04 -0.34
C ARG A 289 8.52 34.94 -1.43
N ALA A 290 8.83 34.31 -2.56
CA ALA A 290 7.97 34.31 -3.75
C ALA A 290 6.79 33.34 -3.66
N GLY A 291 6.80 32.41 -2.70
CA GLY A 291 5.65 31.63 -2.26
C GLY A 291 4.93 30.73 -3.27
N LYS A 292 5.22 30.77 -4.59
CA LYS A 292 4.42 29.98 -5.55
C LYS A 292 4.91 29.73 -6.98
N LYS A 293 6.01 30.28 -7.52
CA LYS A 293 6.07 30.37 -9.00
C LYS A 293 7.36 30.24 -9.82
N THR A 294 8.48 29.70 -9.32
CA THR A 294 9.71 29.81 -10.15
C THR A 294 10.55 28.56 -10.37
N VAL A 295 10.37 27.44 -9.66
CA VAL A 295 11.37 26.35 -9.75
C VAL A 295 10.79 24.95 -9.53
N VAL A 296 9.64 24.63 -10.14
CA VAL A 296 9.06 23.27 -10.03
C VAL A 296 9.19 22.57 -11.37
N GLY A 297 9.94 21.46 -11.39
CA GLY A 297 10.07 20.58 -12.57
C GLY A 297 11.14 20.98 -13.58
N GLU A 298 11.87 22.08 -13.37
CA GLU A 298 13.06 22.39 -14.15
C GLU A 298 14.27 21.63 -13.60
N MET A 299 14.98 20.94 -14.50
CA MET A 299 16.26 20.31 -14.20
C MET A 299 17.38 21.31 -14.47
N PHE A 300 18.23 21.54 -13.48
CA PHE A 300 19.38 22.44 -13.60
C PHE A 300 20.67 21.62 -13.69
N GLU A 301 21.44 21.83 -14.76
CA GLU A 301 22.84 21.39 -14.79
C GLU A 301 23.71 22.41 -14.06
N LEU A 302 24.31 21.99 -12.95
CA LEU A 302 25.14 22.82 -12.08
C LEU A 302 26.49 22.13 -11.83
N MET A 303 27.39 22.84 -11.16
CA MET A 303 28.65 22.28 -10.66
C MET A 303 28.55 22.11 -9.14
N GLY A 304 28.75 20.90 -8.66
CA GLY A 304 28.90 20.60 -7.24
C GLY A 304 30.37 20.52 -6.84
N LEU A 305 30.61 20.65 -5.53
CA LEU A 305 31.92 20.52 -4.90
C LEU A 305 31.87 19.35 -3.91
N ARG A 306 32.78 18.38 -4.03
CA ARG A 306 32.92 17.30 -3.04
C ARG A 306 33.82 17.74 -1.88
N ARG A 307 33.81 16.99 -0.78
CA ARG A 307 34.68 17.22 0.38
C ARG A 307 36.19 17.25 0.04
N ASP A 308 36.62 16.51 -0.97
CA ASP A 308 38.01 16.49 -1.45
C ASP A 308 38.39 17.73 -2.28
N GLY A 309 37.45 18.64 -2.52
CA GLY A 309 37.64 19.85 -3.33
C GLY A 309 37.45 19.65 -4.84
N SER A 310 37.13 18.43 -5.30
CA SER A 310 36.85 18.17 -6.71
C SER A 310 35.49 18.73 -7.13
N GLU A 311 35.46 19.41 -8.28
CA GLU A 311 34.23 19.87 -8.89
C GLU A 311 33.69 18.84 -9.88
N PHE A 312 32.39 18.58 -9.84
CA PHE A 312 31.74 17.65 -10.76
C PHE A 312 30.42 18.25 -11.29
N PRO A 313 30.06 17.95 -12.55
CA PRO A 313 28.76 18.35 -13.08
C PRO A 313 27.66 17.50 -12.45
N LEU A 314 26.63 18.17 -11.96
CA LEU A 314 25.44 17.55 -11.39
C LEU A 314 24.18 18.07 -12.06
N GLU A 315 23.16 17.23 -12.08
CA GLU A 315 21.80 17.59 -12.44
C GLU A 315 20.98 17.72 -11.14
N LEU A 316 20.31 18.85 -10.94
CA LEU A 316 19.50 19.15 -9.78
C LEU A 316 18.03 19.28 -10.20
N SER A 317 17.17 18.45 -9.60
CA SER A 317 15.72 18.61 -9.64
C SER A 317 15.24 19.19 -8.32
N LEU A 318 14.57 20.34 -8.37
CA LEU A 318 14.09 21.05 -7.18
C LEU A 318 12.56 20.92 -7.03
N GLY A 319 12.14 20.57 -5.83
CA GLY A 319 10.76 20.61 -5.38
C GLY A 319 10.61 21.41 -4.08
N TYR A 320 9.37 21.75 -3.73
CA TYR A 320 9.05 22.35 -2.44
C TYR A 320 7.75 21.79 -1.88
N TRP A 321 7.60 21.87 -0.56
CA TRP A 321 6.40 21.45 0.15
C TRP A 321 6.14 22.34 1.37
N HIS A 322 4.90 22.33 1.85
CA HIS A 322 4.49 23.17 2.98
C HIS A 322 4.20 22.33 4.22
N LYS A 323 4.60 22.83 5.39
CA LYS A 323 4.23 22.24 6.68
C LYS A 323 4.11 23.34 7.73
N HIS A 324 2.95 23.41 8.40
CA HIS A 324 2.61 24.44 9.40
C HIS A 324 2.82 25.90 8.92
N GLY A 325 2.60 26.17 7.62
CA GLY A 325 2.79 27.51 7.05
C GLY A 325 4.23 27.84 6.65
N GLU A 326 5.20 26.97 6.92
CA GLU A 326 6.58 27.11 6.45
C GLU A 326 6.82 26.35 5.13
N ILE A 327 7.71 26.88 4.30
CA ILE A 327 8.15 26.28 3.03
C ILE A 327 9.42 25.46 3.30
N PHE A 328 9.44 24.25 2.78
CA PHE A 328 10.60 23.36 2.75
C PHE A 328 10.98 23.10 1.31
N PHE A 329 12.29 23.00 1.05
CA PHE A 329 12.83 22.69 -0.27
C PHE A 329 13.39 21.27 -0.26
N THR A 330 13.25 20.56 -1.36
CA THR A 330 13.86 19.24 -1.56
C THR A 330 14.54 19.22 -2.92
N GLY A 331 15.84 18.97 -2.92
CA GLY A 331 16.64 18.78 -4.12
C GLY A 331 16.99 17.30 -4.30
N ILE A 332 16.82 16.79 -5.52
CA ILE A 332 17.35 15.50 -5.96
C ILE A 332 18.54 15.79 -6.87
N VAL A 333 19.70 15.23 -6.51
CA VAL A 333 20.98 15.50 -7.15
C VAL A 333 21.50 14.23 -7.79
N ARG A 334 21.88 14.34 -9.07
CA ARG A 334 22.46 13.25 -9.84
C ARG A 334 23.80 13.67 -10.43
N ASP A 335 24.81 12.82 -10.26
CA ASP A 335 26.11 13.01 -10.93
C ASP A 335 26.00 12.65 -12.42
N ILE A 336 26.29 13.61 -13.29
CA ILE A 336 26.25 13.44 -14.76
C ILE A 336 27.64 13.39 -15.39
N THR A 337 28.70 13.19 -14.59
CA THR A 337 30.09 13.13 -15.07
C THR A 337 30.28 12.07 -16.16
N ALA A 338 29.76 10.85 -15.93
CA ALA A 338 29.85 9.76 -16.90
C ALA A 338 29.10 10.09 -18.20
N ARG A 339 27.88 10.63 -18.07
CA ARG A 339 27.06 11.05 -19.22
C ARG A 339 27.77 12.10 -20.07
N ARG A 340 28.31 13.16 -19.46
CA ARG A 340 29.04 14.22 -20.19
C ARG A 340 30.31 13.71 -20.85
N LYS A 341 31.02 12.75 -20.24
CA LYS A 341 32.20 12.12 -20.87
C LYS A 341 31.79 11.37 -22.14
N THR A 342 30.70 10.60 -22.09
CA THR A 342 30.18 9.87 -23.25
C THR A 342 29.68 10.80 -24.35
N GLU A 343 28.91 11.83 -24.00
CA GLU A 343 28.41 12.82 -24.97
C GLU A 343 29.56 13.56 -25.67
N ARG A 344 30.60 13.96 -24.94
CA ARG A 344 31.79 14.58 -25.54
C ARG A 344 32.55 13.62 -26.45
N ALA A 345 32.70 12.36 -26.05
CA ALA A 345 33.38 11.36 -26.87
C ALA A 345 32.61 11.09 -28.18
N LEU A 346 31.27 11.04 -28.12
CA LEU A 346 30.41 10.93 -29.30
C LEU A 346 30.57 12.14 -30.22
N HIS A 347 30.50 13.35 -29.69
CA HIS A 347 30.65 14.58 -30.48
C HIS A 347 32.02 14.67 -31.18
N CYS A 348 33.10 14.22 -30.53
CA CYS A 348 34.40 14.13 -31.17
C CYS A 348 34.43 13.09 -32.30
N ARG A 349 33.85 11.89 -32.06
CA ARG A 349 33.74 10.82 -33.07
C ARG A 349 32.93 11.26 -34.29
N GLU A 350 31.83 11.98 -34.10
CA GLU A 350 31.02 12.51 -35.21
C GLU A 350 31.83 13.46 -36.07
N ARG A 351 32.58 14.39 -35.47
CA ARG A 351 33.47 15.30 -36.21
C ARG A 351 34.56 14.57 -36.98
N GLU A 352 35.18 13.54 -36.38
CA GLU A 352 36.19 12.71 -37.06
C GLU A 352 35.58 11.98 -38.28
N LEU A 353 34.36 11.47 -38.15
CA LEU A 353 33.64 10.82 -39.24
C LEU A 353 33.27 11.79 -40.36
N GLU A 354 32.76 12.98 -40.03
CA GLU A 354 32.45 14.03 -41.01
C GLU A 354 33.68 14.41 -41.82
N GLN A 355 34.82 14.64 -41.15
CA GLN A 355 36.07 14.98 -41.82
C GLN A 355 36.56 13.85 -42.74
N SER A 356 36.51 12.60 -42.27
CA SER A 356 36.90 11.44 -43.10
C SER A 356 36.00 11.25 -44.31
N GLN A 357 34.68 11.49 -44.19
CA GLN A 357 33.76 11.42 -45.32
C GLN A 357 34.06 12.49 -46.38
N GLU A 358 34.41 13.70 -45.96
CA GLU A 358 34.75 14.78 -46.88
C GLU A 358 36.07 14.50 -47.63
N GLU A 359 37.08 13.98 -46.92
CA GLU A 359 38.34 13.52 -47.54
C GLU A 359 38.11 12.41 -48.57
N LEU A 360 37.27 11.42 -48.26
CA LEU A 360 36.93 10.34 -49.18
C LEU A 360 36.16 10.85 -50.42
N ARG A 361 35.24 11.81 -50.24
CA ARG A 361 34.54 12.45 -51.37
C ARG A 361 35.49 13.23 -52.27
N ALA A 362 36.41 14.00 -51.67
CA ALA A 362 37.43 14.75 -52.41
C ALA A 362 38.35 13.81 -53.19
N LEU A 363 38.82 12.72 -52.57
CA LEU A 363 39.64 11.71 -53.23
C LEU A 363 38.86 11.01 -54.36
N GLY A 364 37.58 10.67 -54.13
CA GLY A 364 36.71 10.10 -55.15
C GLY A 364 36.56 11.01 -56.37
N ALA A 365 36.33 12.32 -56.16
CA ALA A 365 36.24 13.29 -57.25
C ALA A 365 37.56 13.43 -58.02
N GLN A 366 38.71 13.42 -57.33
CA GLN A 366 40.03 13.46 -57.98
C GLN A 366 40.30 12.21 -58.82
N LEU A 367 39.94 11.02 -58.32
CA LEU A 367 40.11 9.77 -59.06
C LEU A 367 39.24 9.72 -60.32
N ILE A 368 37.98 10.17 -60.23
CA ILE A 368 37.08 10.24 -61.39
C ILE A 368 37.66 11.20 -62.44
N SER A 369 38.05 12.41 -62.03
CA SER A 369 38.66 13.39 -62.94
C SER A 369 39.94 12.87 -63.59
N ALA A 370 40.82 12.24 -62.82
CA ALA A 370 42.06 11.66 -63.35
C ALA A 370 41.80 10.51 -64.33
N GLN A 371 40.77 9.70 -64.07
CA GLN A 371 40.36 8.61 -64.96
C GLN A 371 39.76 9.13 -66.27
N GLU A 372 38.91 10.17 -66.22
CA GLU A 372 38.36 10.83 -67.42
C GLU A 372 39.46 11.47 -68.27
N ASP A 373 40.41 12.16 -67.64
CA ASP A 373 41.54 12.78 -68.34
C ASP A 373 42.44 11.74 -69.03
N GLU A 374 42.70 10.60 -68.38
CA GLU A 374 43.47 9.52 -68.99
C GLU A 374 42.71 8.86 -70.16
N ARG A 375 41.40 8.63 -70.03
CA ARG A 375 40.56 8.14 -71.14
C ARG A 375 40.59 9.08 -72.34
N ARG A 376 40.48 10.39 -72.11
CA ARG A 376 40.61 11.44 -73.14
C ARG A 376 41.98 11.43 -73.80
N ARG A 377 43.04 11.28 -73.02
CA ARG A 377 44.42 11.21 -73.54
C ARG A 377 44.63 9.98 -74.41
N LEU A 378 44.21 8.80 -73.95
CA LEU A 378 44.31 7.55 -74.70
C LEU A 378 43.52 7.60 -76.01
N SER A 379 42.29 8.12 -75.99
CA SER A 379 41.49 8.30 -77.21
C SER A 379 42.21 9.17 -78.24
N ARG A 380 42.80 10.31 -77.82
CA ARG A 380 43.60 11.18 -78.69
C ARG A 380 44.85 10.49 -79.23
N GLU A 381 45.61 9.79 -78.40
CA GLU A 381 46.81 9.06 -78.85
C GLU A 381 46.49 7.96 -79.85
N LEU A 382 45.40 7.20 -79.64
CA LEU A 382 44.92 6.20 -80.58
C LEU A 382 44.46 6.84 -81.89
N HIS A 383 43.67 7.91 -81.82
CA HIS A 383 43.14 8.58 -83.01
C HIS A 383 44.24 9.23 -83.85
N ASP A 384 45.22 9.88 -83.22
CA ASP A 384 46.21 10.68 -83.94
C ASP A 384 47.43 9.85 -84.35
N ASP A 385 48.06 9.09 -83.44
CA ASP A 385 49.31 8.36 -83.77
C ASP A 385 49.02 7.04 -84.49
N MET A 386 48.06 6.24 -84.01
CA MET A 386 47.81 4.93 -84.62
C MET A 386 47.13 5.03 -85.98
N ASN A 387 46.09 5.86 -86.14
CA ASN A 387 45.44 5.99 -87.45
C ASN A 387 46.36 6.64 -88.49
N GLN A 388 47.21 7.61 -88.13
CA GLN A 388 48.19 8.16 -89.07
C GLN A 388 49.16 7.09 -89.58
N ARG A 389 49.65 6.22 -88.68
CA ARG A 389 50.52 5.10 -89.06
C ARG A 389 49.79 4.08 -89.94
N LEU A 390 48.55 3.72 -89.61
CA LEU A 390 47.76 2.79 -90.41
C LEU A 390 47.43 3.35 -91.80
N ALA A 391 47.10 4.64 -91.89
CA ALA A 391 46.87 5.33 -93.16
C ALA A 391 48.13 5.34 -94.04
N MET A 392 49.31 5.55 -93.44
CA MET A 392 50.59 5.47 -94.15
C MET A 392 50.85 4.07 -94.71
N VAL A 393 50.64 3.02 -93.89
CA VAL A 393 50.77 1.62 -94.33
C VAL A 393 49.78 1.29 -95.44
N ALA A 394 48.54 1.76 -95.34
CA ALA A 394 47.54 1.59 -96.40
C ALA A 394 47.97 2.24 -97.72
N LEU A 395 48.51 3.47 -97.67
CA LEU A 395 49.03 4.18 -98.85
C LEU A 395 50.24 3.46 -99.47
N GLU A 396 51.14 2.90 -98.65
CA GLU A 396 52.27 2.11 -99.14
C GLU A 396 51.80 0.82 -99.83
N ILE A 397 50.83 0.11 -99.25
CA ILE A 397 50.22 -1.09 -99.84
C ILE A 397 49.54 -0.75 -101.18
N ASP A 398 48.74 0.33 -101.22
CA ASP A 398 48.03 0.78 -102.43
C ASP A 398 49.02 1.24 -103.52
N SER A 399 50.11 1.91 -103.16
CA SER A 399 51.18 2.29 -104.09
C SER A 399 51.86 1.06 -104.72
N VAL A 400 52.14 0.02 -103.93
CA VAL A 400 52.71 -1.24 -104.44
C VAL A 400 51.69 -1.95 -105.33
N GLN A 401 50.42 -1.96 -104.94
CA GLN A 401 49.33 -2.57 -105.71
C GLN A 401 49.17 -1.94 -107.10
N ARG A 402 49.21 -0.61 -107.22
CA ARG A 402 49.11 0.09 -108.52
C ARG A 402 50.28 -0.15 -109.46
N SER A 403 51.43 -0.57 -108.93
CA SER A 403 52.63 -0.85 -109.73
C SER A 403 52.64 -2.25 -110.36
N LEU A 404 51.71 -3.13 -109.97
CA LEU A 404 51.64 -4.53 -110.40
C LEU A 404 50.52 -4.76 -111.44
N PRO A 405 50.74 -5.56 -112.51
CA PRO A 405 49.71 -5.92 -113.49
C PRO A 405 48.52 -6.69 -112.87
N GLU A 406 47.30 -6.50 -113.38
CA GLU A 406 46.05 -7.13 -112.86
C GLU A 406 46.05 -8.66 -112.79
N SER A 407 46.96 -9.33 -113.51
CA SER A 407 47.08 -10.79 -113.54
C SER A 407 48.07 -11.37 -112.51
N ASP A 408 48.73 -10.53 -111.68
CA ASP A 408 49.74 -10.99 -110.72
C ASP A 408 49.08 -11.66 -109.49
N PRO A 409 49.47 -12.90 -109.12
CA PRO A 409 48.94 -13.56 -107.92
C PRO A 409 49.15 -12.76 -106.62
N MET A 410 50.14 -11.86 -106.56
CA MET A 410 50.42 -11.00 -105.41
C MET A 410 49.33 -9.95 -105.16
N GLN A 411 48.54 -9.57 -106.18
CA GLN A 411 47.45 -8.61 -106.02
C GLN A 411 46.39 -9.09 -105.03
N LYS A 412 46.09 -10.41 -104.99
CA LYS A 412 45.13 -10.96 -104.01
C LYS A 412 45.65 -10.83 -102.58
N THR A 413 46.95 -11.02 -102.37
CA THR A 413 47.59 -10.88 -101.05
C THR A 413 47.63 -9.41 -100.62
N LEU A 414 47.91 -8.48 -101.54
CA LEU A 414 47.90 -7.04 -101.25
C LEU A 414 46.50 -6.51 -100.95
N HIS A 415 45.47 -6.97 -101.68
CA HIS A 415 44.07 -6.69 -101.32
C HIS A 415 43.76 -7.19 -99.90
N HIS A 416 44.14 -8.42 -99.58
CA HIS A 416 43.90 -8.96 -98.24
C HIS A 416 44.63 -8.17 -97.13
N LEU A 417 45.86 -7.72 -97.38
CA LEU A 417 46.61 -6.86 -96.44
C LEU A 417 45.98 -5.48 -96.30
N ASN A 418 45.52 -4.87 -97.40
CA ASN A 418 44.83 -3.59 -97.35
C ASN A 418 43.47 -3.70 -96.62
N ASP A 419 42.72 -4.77 -96.83
CA ASP A 419 41.49 -5.07 -96.11
C ASP A 419 41.76 -5.27 -94.61
N GLN A 420 42.86 -5.95 -94.24
CA GLN A 420 43.28 -6.10 -92.85
C GLN A 420 43.69 -4.77 -92.20
N VAL A 421 44.42 -3.91 -92.91
CA VAL A 421 44.80 -2.57 -92.40
C VAL A 421 43.57 -1.68 -92.26
N SER A 422 42.62 -1.76 -93.20
CA SER A 422 41.35 -1.03 -93.11
C SER A 422 40.51 -1.52 -91.93
N ALA A 423 40.37 -2.83 -91.75
CA ALA A 423 39.66 -3.41 -90.61
C ALA A 423 40.35 -3.09 -89.26
N LEU A 424 41.68 -3.01 -89.23
CA LEU A 424 42.44 -2.57 -88.06
C LEU A 424 42.22 -1.08 -87.78
N SER A 425 42.19 -0.24 -88.81
CA SER A 425 41.89 1.19 -88.69
C SER A 425 40.48 1.41 -88.14
N ASP A 426 39.49 0.68 -88.66
CA ASP A 426 38.11 0.74 -88.16
C ASP A 426 38.02 0.26 -86.70
N SER A 427 38.78 -0.78 -86.34
CA SER A 427 38.84 -1.29 -84.96
C SER A 427 39.49 -0.29 -83.99
N VAL A 428 40.58 0.37 -84.41
CA VAL A 428 41.24 1.42 -83.60
C VAL A 428 40.34 2.64 -83.45
N LEU A 429 39.65 3.05 -84.51
CA LEU A 429 38.68 4.13 -84.48
C LEU A 429 37.53 3.82 -83.51
N HIS A 430 37.02 2.58 -83.55
CA HIS A 430 35.98 2.13 -82.63
C HIS A 430 36.46 2.07 -81.17
N LEU A 431 37.70 1.62 -80.92
CA LEU A 431 38.29 1.62 -79.58
C LEU A 431 38.51 3.05 -79.04
N ALA A 432 39.01 3.96 -79.87
CA ALA A 432 39.16 5.37 -79.51
C ALA A 432 37.79 5.99 -79.16
N TYR A 433 36.76 5.68 -79.95
CA TYR A 433 35.38 6.11 -79.71
C TYR A 433 34.81 5.56 -78.39
N GLN A 434 35.02 4.28 -78.08
CA GLN A 434 34.59 3.68 -76.80
C GLN A 434 35.34 4.26 -75.59
N LEU A 435 36.61 4.63 -75.76
CA LEU A 435 37.41 5.24 -74.71
C LEU A 435 36.95 6.67 -74.43
N HIS A 436 36.79 7.50 -75.45
CA HIS A 436 36.22 8.84 -75.34
C HIS A 436 35.73 9.33 -76.72
N PRO A 437 34.42 9.63 -76.89
CA PRO A 437 33.89 10.15 -78.15
C PRO A 437 34.39 11.57 -78.43
N SER A 438 35.50 11.74 -79.17
CA SER A 438 36.02 13.07 -79.53
C SER A 438 35.03 13.92 -80.33
N ILE A 439 34.11 13.29 -81.07
CA ILE A 439 33.00 13.96 -81.79
C ILE A 439 32.09 14.74 -80.82
N LEU A 440 31.92 14.26 -79.58
CA LEU A 440 31.12 14.93 -78.57
C LEU A 440 31.78 16.23 -78.10
N ASP A 441 33.11 16.23 -77.95
CA ASP A 441 33.89 17.39 -77.51
C ASP A 441 34.10 18.42 -78.64
N ASP A 442 34.43 17.98 -79.86
CA ASP A 442 34.82 18.87 -80.97
C ASP A 442 33.63 19.37 -81.81
N LEU A 443 32.59 18.54 -81.96
CA LEU A 443 31.46 18.80 -82.86
C LEU A 443 30.11 18.92 -82.13
N GLY A 444 30.09 18.62 -80.83
CA GLY A 444 28.94 18.77 -79.96
C GLY A 444 27.93 17.61 -80.00
N LEU A 445 27.05 17.59 -78.99
CA LEU A 445 26.12 16.49 -78.68
C LEU A 445 25.24 16.07 -79.87
N VAL A 446 24.73 17.04 -80.63
CA VAL A 446 23.83 16.77 -81.76
C VAL A 446 24.53 15.97 -82.85
N VAL A 447 25.81 16.26 -83.11
CA VAL A 447 26.59 15.57 -84.15
C VAL A 447 26.99 14.18 -83.67
N ALA A 448 27.43 14.06 -82.41
CA ALA A 448 27.75 12.77 -81.79
C ALA A 448 26.54 11.82 -81.78
N LEU A 449 25.37 12.28 -81.35
CA LEU A 449 24.14 11.48 -81.35
C LEU A 449 23.72 11.05 -82.75
N LYS A 450 23.81 11.94 -83.76
CA LYS A 450 23.54 11.56 -85.15
C LYS A 450 24.49 10.47 -85.62
N SER A 451 25.79 10.60 -85.32
CA SER A 451 26.81 9.60 -85.68
C SER A 451 26.52 8.25 -85.03
N SER A 452 26.26 8.21 -83.71
CA SER A 452 25.91 6.98 -83.00
C SER A 452 24.61 6.34 -83.47
N ILE A 453 23.58 7.14 -83.77
CA ILE A 453 22.31 6.63 -84.30
C ILE A 453 22.51 6.04 -85.70
N GLN A 454 23.40 6.62 -86.50
CA GLN A 454 23.74 6.13 -87.82
C GLN A 454 24.52 4.82 -87.76
N GLU A 455 25.49 4.68 -86.85
CA GLU A 455 26.17 3.41 -86.56
C GLU A 455 25.19 2.34 -86.06
N PHE A 456 24.34 2.67 -85.08
CA PHE A 456 23.32 1.75 -84.55
C PHE A 456 22.37 1.29 -85.66
N SER A 457 21.95 2.21 -86.53
CA SER A 457 21.07 1.90 -87.65
C SER A 457 21.72 0.95 -88.66
N GLN A 458 23.03 1.09 -88.89
CA GLN A 458 23.79 0.19 -89.77
C GLN A 458 23.99 -1.19 -89.15
N TRP A 459 24.26 -1.27 -87.85
CA TRP A 459 24.51 -2.54 -87.17
C TRP A 459 23.25 -3.36 -86.93
N GLU A 460 22.19 -2.74 -86.41
CA GLU A 460 20.93 -3.42 -86.08
C GLU A 460 19.96 -3.49 -87.26
N ASN A 461 20.30 -2.84 -88.38
CA ASN A 461 19.48 -2.75 -89.59
C ASN A 461 18.08 -2.14 -89.33
N ILE A 462 18.00 -1.20 -88.39
CA ILE A 462 16.79 -0.46 -88.00
C ILE A 462 16.92 0.99 -88.44
N ALA A 463 16.01 1.49 -89.28
CA ALA A 463 16.01 2.89 -89.70
C ALA A 463 15.53 3.82 -88.57
N VAL A 464 16.43 4.64 -88.02
CA VAL A 464 16.13 5.60 -86.95
C VAL A 464 16.28 7.02 -87.49
N THR A 465 15.26 7.87 -87.28
CA THR A 465 15.30 9.29 -87.68
C THR A 465 15.42 10.17 -86.43
N PHE A 466 16.49 10.96 -86.34
CA PHE A 466 16.74 11.85 -85.20
C PHE A 466 16.43 13.32 -85.54
N GLN A 467 15.57 13.96 -84.74
CA GLN A 467 15.27 15.39 -84.83
C GLN A 467 15.55 16.08 -83.49
N PRO A 468 16.64 16.85 -83.35
CA PRO A 468 16.93 17.59 -82.13
C PRO A 468 15.95 18.76 -81.96
N ARG A 469 15.44 18.98 -80.75
CA ARG A 469 14.69 20.18 -80.35
C ARG A 469 15.31 20.74 -79.07
N ASP A 470 15.55 22.06 -79.06
CA ASP A 470 16.07 22.80 -77.89
C ASP A 470 17.34 22.20 -77.26
N VAL A 471 18.27 21.70 -78.10
CA VAL A 471 19.55 21.15 -77.64
C VAL A 471 20.63 22.24 -77.67
N PRO A 472 21.39 22.44 -76.57
CA PRO A 472 22.50 23.39 -76.54
C PRO A 472 23.55 23.07 -77.62
N GLN A 473 24.10 24.09 -78.27
CA GLN A 473 25.11 23.92 -79.33
C GLN A 473 26.47 23.44 -78.79
N PHE A 474 26.80 23.82 -77.55
CA PHE A 474 27.97 23.37 -76.81
C PHE A 474 27.53 22.89 -75.43
N LEU A 475 27.95 21.68 -75.06
CA LEU A 475 27.86 21.23 -73.68
C LEU A 475 29.08 21.74 -72.91
N PRO A 476 28.90 22.24 -71.68
CA PRO A 476 30.01 22.45 -70.76
C PRO A 476 30.88 21.19 -70.65
N GLN A 477 32.21 21.36 -70.61
CA GLN A 477 33.19 20.25 -70.65
C GLN A 477 33.03 19.23 -69.50
N ASP A 478 32.42 19.68 -68.41
CA ASP A 478 32.04 18.97 -67.18
C ASP A 478 30.78 18.10 -67.35
N ILE A 479 29.95 18.37 -68.36
CA ILE A 479 28.73 17.59 -68.67
C ILE A 479 28.98 16.61 -69.82
N ALA A 480 29.92 16.92 -70.73
CA ALA A 480 30.26 16.07 -71.85
C ALA A 480 31.11 14.82 -71.48
N SER A 481 31.71 14.77 -70.28
CA SER A 481 32.54 13.64 -69.82
C SER A 481 31.84 12.62 -68.91
N CYS A 482 30.67 12.95 -68.37
CA CYS A 482 29.79 12.01 -67.67
C CYS A 482 29.06 11.11 -68.67
#